data_AF-A0A328FCT3-F1
#
_entry.id   AF-A0A328FCT3-F1
#
_cell.length_a   1.000
_cell.length_b   1.000
_cell.length_c   1.000
_cell.angle_alpha   90.00
_cell.angle_beta   90.00
_cell.angle_gamma   90.00
#
_symmetry.space_group_name_H-M   'P 1'
#
loop_
_entity.id
_entity.type
_entity.pdbx_description
1 polymer ?
#
loop_
_entity_poly.entity_id
_entity_poly.type
_entity_poly.pdbx_seq_one_letter_code
_entity_poly.pdbx_strand_id
1 'polypeptide(L)'
;MDNKSFITIILILTAASTLLCGCYPKRVGPIGPEGKQLTWEKMNLSQRKAHMRQKVLPVAADVFGTWQPERFAQVNCSLCHVQGDTQGIYDMPTTDLPRLSGALLLGPEFERAPETTRLKLNRLVPEMSAALGLKPFSIITRTGFGCYSCHLGPKGAMFGK
;
A
#
# COMPACT_ATOMS: atom_id res chain seq x y z
N MET A 1 -1.48 -39.43 18.74
CA MET A 1 -1.73 -38.50 17.62
C MET A 1 -1.32 -39.26 16.38
N ASP A 2 -2.30 -39.74 15.62
CA ASP A 2 -2.07 -40.83 14.66
C ASP A 2 -1.50 -40.26 13.36
N ASN A 3 -0.60 -41.01 12.71
CA ASN A 3 0.15 -40.54 11.55
C ASN A 3 -0.77 -40.04 10.41
N LYS A 4 -1.97 -40.61 10.30
CA LYS A 4 -3.03 -40.18 9.37
C LYS A 4 -3.57 -38.80 9.74
N SER A 5 -3.87 -38.54 11.02
CA SER A 5 -4.32 -37.23 11.50
C SER A 5 -3.26 -36.15 11.31
N PHE A 6 -1.98 -36.49 11.46
CA PHE A 6 -0.86 -35.56 11.21
C PHE A 6 -0.74 -35.19 9.72
N ILE A 7 -0.84 -36.18 8.82
CA ILE A 7 -0.80 -35.98 7.37
C ILE A 7 -2.03 -35.19 6.88
N THR A 8 -3.22 -35.45 7.42
CA THR A 8 -4.44 -34.70 7.06
C THR A 8 -4.37 -33.24 7.53
N ILE A 9 -3.84 -32.98 8.72
CA ILE A 9 -3.63 -31.62 9.23
C ILE A 9 -2.60 -30.86 8.38
N ILE A 10 -1.50 -31.51 7.97
CA ILE A 10 -0.50 -30.92 7.07
C ILE A 10 -1.13 -30.59 5.70
N LEU A 11 -1.92 -31.51 5.12
CA LEU A 11 -2.59 -31.28 3.84
C LEU A 11 -3.58 -30.11 3.90
N ILE A 12 -4.38 -30.01 4.96
CA ILE A 12 -5.33 -28.89 5.17
C ILE A 12 -4.57 -27.57 5.36
N LEU A 13 -3.47 -27.56 6.12
CA LEU A 13 -2.63 -26.37 6.30
C LEU A 13 -1.97 -25.94 4.99
N THR A 14 -1.49 -26.89 4.16
CA THR A 14 -0.91 -26.56 2.84
C THR A 14 -1.94 -26.03 1.85
N ALA A 15 -3.16 -26.58 1.85
CA ALA A 15 -4.25 -26.09 0.99
C ALA A 15 -4.76 -24.70 1.43
N ALA A 16 -4.79 -24.42 2.74
CA ALA A 16 -5.14 -23.10 3.27
C ALA A 16 -4.05 -22.04 2.98
N SER A 17 -2.76 -22.42 2.98
CA SER A 17 -1.66 -21.52 2.60
C SER A 17 -1.72 -21.11 1.12
N THR A 18 -2.23 -21.94 0.22
CA THR A 18 -2.43 -21.56 -1.19
C THR A 18 -3.59 -20.59 -1.41
N LEU A 19 -4.55 -20.50 -0.49
CA LEU A 19 -5.72 -19.59 -0.57
C LEU A 19 -5.42 -18.16 -0.09
N LEU A 20 -4.36 -17.96 0.72
CA LEU A 20 -3.94 -16.62 1.18
C LEU A 20 -3.02 -15.91 0.17
N CYS A 21 -2.54 -16.61 -0.86
CA CYS A 21 -1.88 -16.05 -2.03
C CYS A 21 -2.92 -15.66 -3.09
N GLY A 22 -3.78 -14.68 -2.80
CA GLY A 22 -4.59 -14.07 -3.85
C GLY A 22 -3.69 -13.63 -5.02
N CYS A 23 -4.07 -13.95 -6.26
CA CYS A 23 -3.28 -13.61 -7.44
C CYS A 23 -3.10 -12.09 -7.55
N TYR A 24 -1.93 -11.60 -7.14
CA TYR A 24 -1.48 -10.23 -7.34
C TYR A 24 -0.54 -10.18 -8.56
N PRO A 25 -0.49 -9.05 -9.30
CA PRO A 25 -1.29 -7.83 -9.10
C PRO A 25 -2.76 -8.01 -9.49
N LYS A 26 -3.65 -7.36 -8.75
CA LYS A 26 -5.09 -7.32 -9.07
C LYS A 26 -5.32 -6.33 -10.22
N ARG A 27 -6.32 -6.64 -11.04
CA ARG A 27 -6.81 -5.74 -12.09
C ARG A 27 -7.76 -4.74 -11.44
N VAL A 28 -7.37 -3.47 -11.42
CA VAL A 28 -8.15 -2.39 -10.77
C VAL A 28 -8.41 -1.22 -11.71
N GLY A 29 -7.82 -1.25 -12.90
CA GLY A 29 -7.91 -0.19 -13.89
C GLY A 29 -9.09 -0.32 -14.85
N PRO A 30 -9.15 0.59 -15.83
CA PRO A 30 -10.15 0.52 -16.89
C PRO A 30 -9.98 -0.75 -17.74
N ILE A 31 -11.00 -1.06 -18.55
CA ILE A 31 -10.93 -2.14 -19.53
C ILE A 31 -9.88 -1.81 -20.60
N GLY A 32 -8.91 -2.69 -20.77
CA GLY A 32 -7.88 -2.58 -21.79
C GLY A 32 -8.31 -3.19 -23.13
N PRO A 33 -7.40 -3.20 -24.13
CA PRO A 33 -7.69 -3.68 -25.49
C PRO A 33 -8.14 -5.15 -25.55
N GLU A 34 -7.69 -5.98 -24.61
CA GLU A 34 -8.06 -7.39 -24.50
C GLU A 34 -9.41 -7.63 -23.79
N GLY A 35 -10.21 -6.57 -23.55
CA GLY A 35 -11.49 -6.68 -22.85
C GLY A 35 -11.38 -6.98 -21.35
N LYS A 36 -10.17 -6.99 -20.79
CA LYS A 36 -9.91 -7.22 -19.36
C LYS A 36 -9.49 -5.92 -18.68
N GLN A 37 -9.86 -5.75 -17.41
CA GLN A 37 -9.35 -4.64 -16.61
C GLN A 37 -7.81 -4.64 -16.57
N LEU A 38 -7.22 -3.46 -16.62
CA LEU A 38 -5.77 -3.30 -16.52
C LEU A 38 -5.30 -3.48 -15.06
N THR A 39 -4.10 -4.04 -14.89
CA THR A 39 -3.36 -3.96 -13.63
C THR A 39 -2.75 -2.56 -13.50
N TRP A 40 -2.40 -2.16 -12.28
CA TRP A 40 -1.77 -0.85 -12.02
C TRP A 40 -0.56 -0.56 -12.90
N GLU A 41 0.32 -1.54 -13.07
CA GLU A 41 1.52 -1.44 -13.91
C GLU A 41 1.19 -1.15 -15.37
N LYS A 42 0.13 -1.76 -15.91
CA LYS A 42 -0.29 -1.61 -17.30
C LYS A 42 -1.05 -0.30 -17.58
N MET A 43 -1.44 0.44 -16.54
CA MET A 43 -2.08 1.75 -16.73
C MET A 43 -1.07 2.81 -17.13
N ASN A 44 -1.43 3.64 -18.11
CA ASN A 44 -0.67 4.86 -18.44
C ASN A 44 -0.91 5.97 -17.40
N LEU A 45 -0.16 7.07 -17.49
CA LEU A 45 -0.23 8.15 -16.50
C LEU A 45 -1.63 8.77 -16.36
N SER A 46 -2.35 8.97 -17.46
CA SER A 46 -3.70 9.54 -17.44
C SER A 46 -4.68 8.59 -16.71
N GLN A 47 -4.61 7.29 -17.02
CA GLN A 47 -5.40 6.26 -16.36
C GLN A 47 -5.08 6.16 -14.87
N ARG A 48 -3.79 6.22 -14.49
CA ARG A 48 -3.37 6.24 -13.09
C ARG A 48 -3.89 7.48 -12.36
N LYS A 49 -3.80 8.67 -12.95
CA LYS A 49 -4.35 9.90 -12.35
C LYS A 49 -5.86 9.82 -12.16
N ALA A 50 -6.59 9.29 -13.15
CA ALA A 50 -8.03 9.06 -13.02
C ALA A 50 -8.35 8.06 -11.90
N HIS A 51 -7.65 6.93 -11.85
CA HIS A 51 -7.79 5.93 -10.79
C HIS A 51 -7.46 6.50 -9.41
N MET A 52 -6.37 7.26 -9.29
CA MET A 52 -5.99 7.92 -8.04
C MET A 52 -7.13 8.82 -7.54
N ARG A 53 -7.69 9.69 -8.39
CA ARG A 53 -8.78 10.57 -8.00
C ARG A 53 -10.06 9.83 -7.63
N GLN A 54 -10.42 8.80 -8.38
CA GLN A 54 -11.72 8.13 -8.24
C GLN A 54 -11.74 7.02 -7.19
N LYS A 55 -10.59 6.40 -6.92
CA LYS A 55 -10.52 5.17 -6.11
C LYS A 55 -9.54 5.26 -4.94
N VAL A 56 -8.44 6.01 -5.07
CA VAL A 56 -7.39 6.03 -4.03
C VAL A 56 -7.56 7.22 -3.09
N LEU A 57 -7.78 8.43 -3.63
CA LEU A 57 -7.96 9.64 -2.85
C LEU A 57 -9.17 9.57 -1.90
N PRO A 58 -10.33 8.99 -2.28
CA PRO A 58 -11.45 8.83 -1.35
C PRO A 58 -11.11 7.90 -0.17
N VAL A 59 -10.30 6.87 -0.39
CA VAL A 59 -9.84 5.97 0.67
C VAL A 59 -8.91 6.71 1.63
N ALA A 60 -7.97 7.51 1.11
CA ALA A 60 -7.14 8.35 1.96
C ALA A 60 -8.00 9.37 2.74
N ALA A 61 -8.98 10.00 2.09
CA ALA A 61 -9.89 10.94 2.72
C ALA A 61 -10.70 10.29 3.86
N ASP A 62 -11.18 9.06 3.69
CA ASP A 62 -11.86 8.32 4.76
C ASP A 62 -10.94 8.07 5.96
N VAL A 63 -9.75 7.50 5.71
CA VAL A 63 -8.80 7.15 6.77
C VAL A 63 -8.39 8.39 7.58
N PHE A 64 -8.02 9.47 6.88
CA PHE A 64 -7.56 10.70 7.53
C PHE A 64 -8.72 11.51 8.13
N GLY A 65 -9.85 11.60 7.43
CA GLY A 65 -11.05 12.29 7.89
C GLY A 65 -11.67 11.64 9.13
N THR A 66 -11.64 10.32 9.24
CA THR A 66 -12.07 9.61 10.46
C THR A 66 -11.14 9.90 11.64
N TRP A 67 -9.84 10.08 11.39
CA TRP A 67 -8.85 10.25 12.45
C TRP A 67 -8.77 11.69 12.97
N GLN A 68 -8.71 12.68 12.07
CA GLN A 68 -8.64 14.11 12.42
C GLN A 68 -9.55 14.91 11.47
N PRO A 69 -10.87 14.89 11.67
CA PRO A 69 -11.85 15.44 10.72
C PRO A 69 -11.64 16.92 10.44
N GLU A 70 -11.32 17.73 11.45
CA GLU A 70 -11.08 19.17 11.27
C GLU A 70 -9.85 19.44 10.40
N ARG A 71 -8.76 18.70 10.63
CA ARG A 71 -7.51 18.85 9.89
C ARG A 71 -7.62 18.35 8.45
N PHE A 72 -8.40 17.28 8.25
CA PHE A 72 -8.55 16.61 6.95
C PHE A 72 -9.93 16.83 6.34
N ALA A 73 -10.57 17.97 6.63
CA ALA A 73 -11.83 18.37 6.02
C ALA A 73 -11.72 18.50 4.48
N GLN A 74 -10.51 18.76 3.99
CA GLN A 74 -10.18 18.74 2.57
C GLN A 74 -8.92 17.91 2.35
N VAL A 75 -9.05 16.83 1.58
CA VAL A 75 -7.95 15.96 1.18
C VAL A 75 -7.76 16.05 -0.32
N ASN A 76 -6.53 16.33 -0.75
CA ASN A 76 -6.14 16.44 -2.15
C ASN A 76 -4.84 15.67 -2.42
N CYS A 77 -4.37 15.70 -3.66
CA CYS A 77 -3.18 14.98 -4.11
C CYS A 77 -1.93 15.31 -3.27
N SER A 78 -1.78 16.58 -2.85
CA SER A 78 -0.61 17.07 -2.12
C SER A 78 -0.40 16.46 -0.75
N LEU A 79 -1.44 15.82 -0.17
CA LEU A 79 -1.33 15.09 1.10
C LEU A 79 -0.24 14.00 1.04
N CYS A 80 -0.07 13.39 -0.13
CA CYS A 80 0.98 12.41 -0.37
C CYS A 80 1.97 12.88 -1.44
N HIS A 81 1.48 13.46 -2.53
CA HIS A 81 2.28 13.92 -3.66
C HIS A 81 2.50 15.43 -3.59
N VAL A 82 3.34 15.89 -2.65
CA VAL A 82 3.55 17.31 -2.34
C VAL A 82 3.86 18.16 -3.57
N GLN A 83 4.68 17.65 -4.50
CA GLN A 83 5.05 18.31 -5.76
C GLN A 83 4.11 18.01 -6.94
N GLY A 84 3.05 17.22 -6.71
CA GLY A 84 2.16 16.74 -7.76
C GLY A 84 1.40 17.87 -8.46
N ASP A 85 0.79 18.76 -7.70
CA ASP A 85 -0.05 19.83 -8.26
C ASP A 85 0.77 21.03 -8.75
N THR A 86 1.99 21.23 -8.22
CA THR A 86 2.86 22.37 -8.59
C THR A 86 3.85 22.04 -9.70
N GLN A 87 4.42 20.84 -9.72
CA GLN A 87 5.49 20.43 -10.64
C GLN A 87 5.09 19.25 -11.52
N GLY A 88 3.91 18.67 -11.32
CA GLY A 88 3.48 17.47 -12.05
C GLY A 88 4.21 16.20 -11.63
N ILE A 89 4.95 16.23 -10.51
CA ILE A 89 5.75 15.12 -10.01
C ILE A 89 4.89 14.30 -9.04
N TYR A 90 4.42 13.14 -9.50
CA TYR A 90 3.57 12.23 -8.72
C TYR A 90 4.30 10.93 -8.32
N ASP A 91 5.61 10.87 -8.54
CA ASP A 91 6.38 9.67 -8.27
C ASP A 91 6.44 9.34 -6.78
N MET A 92 6.47 8.05 -6.52
CA MET A 92 6.58 7.47 -5.19
C MET A 92 7.61 6.32 -5.21
N PRO A 93 8.41 6.16 -4.14
CA PRO A 93 8.46 6.99 -2.94
C PRO A 93 9.04 8.40 -3.20
N THR A 94 8.76 9.36 -2.31
CA THR A 94 9.22 10.77 -2.42
C THR A 94 10.10 11.19 -1.24
N THR A 95 10.96 12.21 -1.46
CA THR A 95 11.72 12.93 -0.43
C THR A 95 10.88 13.93 0.37
N ASP A 96 9.69 14.30 -0.12
CA ASP A 96 8.84 15.32 0.51
C ASP A 96 8.07 14.79 1.72
N LEU A 97 8.11 13.47 1.95
CA LEU A 97 7.56 12.83 3.14
C LEU A 97 8.68 12.52 4.15
N PRO A 98 8.39 12.49 5.46
CA PRO A 98 9.38 12.16 6.48
C PRO A 98 10.10 10.85 6.16
N ARG A 99 11.43 10.86 6.20
CA ARG A 99 12.22 9.64 6.03
C ARG A 99 12.00 8.72 7.22
N LEU A 100 11.86 7.43 6.95
CA LEU A 100 11.70 6.42 7.98
C LEU A 100 13.08 5.90 8.41
N SER A 101 13.16 5.42 9.64
CA SER A 101 14.39 4.97 10.29
C SER A 101 15.10 3.80 9.61
N GLY A 102 14.37 2.99 8.82
CA GLY A 102 14.87 1.71 8.34
C GLY A 102 14.70 0.56 9.34
N ALA A 103 14.21 0.83 10.56
CA ALA A 103 13.97 -0.19 11.56
C ALA A 103 12.88 -1.16 11.10
N LEU A 104 13.12 -2.45 11.29
CA LEU A 104 12.25 -3.52 10.80
C LEU A 104 10.81 -3.41 11.34
N LEU A 105 10.67 -3.00 12.60
CA LEU A 105 9.39 -2.93 13.30
C LEU A 105 8.93 -1.47 13.58
N LEU A 106 9.52 -0.49 12.89
CA LEU A 106 9.12 0.92 12.99
C LEU A 106 9.24 1.50 14.42
N GLY A 107 10.12 0.95 15.27
CA GLY A 107 10.28 1.38 16.68
C GLY A 107 10.44 2.90 16.84
N PRO A 108 11.40 3.55 16.14
CA PRO A 108 11.56 5.00 16.19
C PRO A 108 10.34 5.80 15.71
N GLU A 109 9.56 5.25 14.77
CA GLU A 109 8.32 5.88 14.29
C GLU A 109 7.18 5.75 15.31
N PHE A 110 7.10 4.64 16.03
CA PHE A 110 6.14 4.46 17.13
C PHE A 110 6.49 5.32 18.35
N GLU A 111 7.77 5.47 18.68
CA GLU A 111 8.22 6.37 19.76
C GLU A 111 7.88 7.83 19.44
N ARG A 112 8.07 8.24 18.18
CA ARG A 112 7.85 9.63 17.77
C ARG A 112 6.37 10.00 17.57
N ALA A 113 5.59 9.09 16.98
CA ALA A 113 4.22 9.38 16.55
C ALA A 113 3.33 8.12 16.62
N PRO A 114 3.07 7.58 17.82
CA PRO A 114 2.45 6.25 17.98
C PRO A 114 1.11 6.12 17.26
N GLU A 115 0.22 7.10 17.43
CA GLU A 115 -1.12 7.07 16.82
C GLU A 115 -1.08 7.20 15.30
N THR A 116 -0.24 8.09 14.77
CA THR A 116 -0.10 8.26 13.32
C THR A 116 0.51 7.02 12.68
N THR A 117 1.55 6.46 13.32
CA THR A 117 2.23 5.24 12.84
C THR A 117 1.27 4.06 12.87
N ARG A 118 0.49 3.89 13.95
CA ARG A 118 -0.54 2.85 14.07
C ARG A 118 -1.63 2.97 13.01
N LEU A 119 -2.18 4.17 12.81
CA LEU A 119 -3.20 4.41 11.78
C LEU A 119 -2.68 4.05 10.40
N LYS A 120 -1.47 4.51 10.05
CA LYS A 120 -0.88 4.27 8.73
C LYS A 120 -0.57 2.80 8.51
N LEU A 121 -0.03 2.12 9.53
CA LEU A 121 0.30 0.70 9.46
C LEU A 121 -0.96 -0.16 9.33
N ASN A 122 -1.99 0.12 10.13
CA ASN A 122 -3.15 -0.76 10.25
C ASN A 122 -4.26 -0.46 9.22
N ARG A 123 -4.36 0.78 8.73
CA ARG A 123 -5.41 1.21 7.81
C ARG A 123 -4.86 1.74 6.50
N LEU A 124 -4.09 2.83 6.53
CA LEU A 124 -3.71 3.53 5.31
C LEU A 124 -2.95 2.61 4.34
N VAL A 125 -1.85 1.99 4.77
CA VAL A 125 -1.00 1.18 3.89
C VAL A 125 -1.75 -0.02 3.31
N PRO A 126 -2.48 -0.84 4.11
CA PRO A 126 -3.30 -1.93 3.57
C PRO A 126 -4.37 -1.45 2.58
N GLU A 127 -5.09 -0.38 2.90
CA GLU A 127 -6.17 0.13 2.06
C GLU A 127 -5.63 0.75 0.75
N MET A 128 -4.48 1.45 0.79
CA MET A 128 -3.77 1.92 -0.41
C MET A 128 -3.31 0.75 -1.28
N SER A 129 -2.72 -0.29 -0.68
CA SER A 129 -2.30 -1.50 -1.40
C SER A 129 -3.48 -2.15 -2.12
N ALA A 130 -4.64 -2.25 -1.44
CA ALA A 130 -5.85 -2.82 -2.00
C ALA A 130 -6.41 -1.95 -3.15
N ALA A 131 -6.51 -0.64 -2.96
CA ALA A 131 -7.01 0.29 -3.97
C ALA A 131 -6.14 0.32 -5.23
N LEU A 132 -4.84 0.12 -5.09
CA LEU A 132 -3.88 0.01 -6.20
C LEU A 132 -3.80 -1.41 -6.78
N GLY A 133 -4.42 -2.40 -6.15
CA GLY A 133 -4.32 -3.80 -6.57
C GLY A 133 -2.90 -4.36 -6.44
N LEU A 134 -2.09 -3.82 -5.53
CA LEU A 134 -0.71 -4.23 -5.28
C LEU A 134 -0.65 -5.22 -4.12
N LYS A 135 0.32 -6.13 -4.17
CA LYS A 135 0.53 -7.13 -3.11
C LYS A 135 0.97 -6.41 -1.84
N PRO A 136 0.34 -6.65 -0.67
CA PRO A 136 0.83 -6.11 0.59
C PRO A 136 2.27 -6.56 0.88
N PHE A 137 3.02 -5.72 1.58
CA PHE A 137 4.40 -6.02 1.95
C PHE A 137 4.49 -7.31 2.79
N SER A 138 5.47 -8.13 2.46
CA SER A 138 5.84 -9.34 3.20
C SER A 138 7.24 -9.18 3.75
N ILE A 139 7.36 -9.32 5.08
CA ILE A 139 8.65 -9.24 5.77
C ILE A 139 9.59 -10.40 5.42
N ILE A 140 9.02 -11.56 5.07
CA ILE A 140 9.75 -12.77 4.69
C ILE A 140 10.43 -12.56 3.34
N THR A 141 9.68 -12.06 2.36
CA THR A 141 10.18 -11.86 0.99
C THR A 141 10.82 -10.48 0.79
N ARG A 142 10.61 -9.55 1.72
CA ARG A 142 11.01 -8.13 1.65
C ARG A 142 10.53 -7.43 0.38
N THR A 143 9.32 -7.78 -0.07
CA THR A 143 8.69 -7.27 -1.29
C THR A 143 7.23 -6.96 -1.06
N GLY A 144 6.66 -6.11 -1.92
CA GLY A 144 5.26 -5.67 -1.89
C GLY A 144 5.09 -4.24 -1.37
N PHE A 145 3.86 -3.77 -1.40
CA PHE A 145 3.46 -2.42 -1.03
C PHE A 145 3.46 -2.23 0.49
N GLY A 146 4.24 -1.26 0.96
CA GLY A 146 4.42 -1.00 2.39
C GLY A 146 4.72 0.48 2.66
N CYS A 147 5.15 0.81 3.89
CA CYS A 147 5.47 2.19 4.26
C CYS A 147 6.49 2.84 3.32
N TYR A 148 7.47 2.06 2.84
CA TYR A 148 8.52 2.51 1.93
C TYR A 148 8.09 2.63 0.46
N SER A 149 6.84 2.26 0.14
CA SER A 149 6.25 2.55 -1.16
C SER A 149 5.88 4.04 -1.29
N CYS A 150 5.74 4.75 -0.17
CA CYS A 150 5.51 6.20 -0.15
C CYS A 150 6.71 6.96 0.43
N HIS A 151 7.29 6.45 1.51
CA HIS A 151 8.40 7.09 2.21
C HIS A 151 9.75 6.54 1.75
N LEU A 152 10.79 7.39 1.75
CA LEU A 152 12.16 6.90 1.68
C LEU A 152 12.64 6.44 3.06
N GLY A 153 13.58 5.49 3.08
CA GLY A 153 14.33 5.15 4.29
C GLY A 153 15.49 6.10 4.54
N PRO A 154 16.40 5.81 5.48
CA PRO A 154 17.37 6.78 5.95
C PRO A 154 18.34 7.23 4.86
N LYS A 155 18.75 6.32 3.96
CA LYS A 155 19.72 6.58 2.89
C LYS A 155 19.17 6.42 1.47
N GLY A 156 17.90 6.03 1.30
CA GLY A 156 17.29 5.86 -0.03
C GLY A 156 16.06 4.99 0.02
N ALA A 157 15.71 4.37 -1.11
CA ALA A 157 14.72 3.30 -1.13
C ALA A 157 15.18 2.13 -0.26
N MET A 158 14.29 1.54 0.53
CA MET A 158 14.60 0.39 1.40
C MET A 158 14.13 -0.93 0.83
N PHE A 159 13.01 -0.94 0.10
CA PHE A 159 12.44 -2.14 -0.52
C PHE A 159 11.97 -1.81 -1.94
N GLY A 160 12.12 -2.78 -2.85
CA GLY A 160 11.86 -2.62 -4.28
C GLY A 160 10.38 -2.56 -4.64
N LYS A 161 10.08 -1.91 -5.78
CA LYS A 161 8.76 -1.87 -6.41
C LYS A 161 8.30 -3.27 -6.81
#